data_AF-A0A6V7JNX7-F1
#
_entry.id   AF-A0A6V7JNX7-F1
#
_cell.length_a   1.000
_cell.length_b   1.000
_cell.length_c   1.000
_cell.angle_alpha   90.00
_cell.angle_beta   90.00
_cell.angle_gamma   90.00
#
_symmetry.space_group_name_H-M   'P 1'
#
loop_
_entity.id
_entity.type
_entity.pdbx_description
1 polymer ?
#
loop_
_entity_poly.entity_id
_entity_poly.type
_entity_poly.pdbx_seq_one_letter_code
_entity_poly.pdbx_strand_id
1 'polypeptide(L)' 'ILALYLRNKLHYTDETSTLIYHMFMTFVYFFPLFGAMIADSVLGKYRTIFYLSIIYSIGQLLVSAGAVPPFGLPV' A
#
# COMPACT_ATOMS: atom_id res chain seq x y z
N ILE A 1 -8.62 9.23 -2.30
CA ILE A 1 -8.55 8.63 -3.65
C ILE A 1 -9.17 7.22 -3.75
N LEU A 2 -8.90 6.27 -2.84
CA LEU A 2 -9.46 4.91 -2.90
C LEU A 2 -11.00 4.85 -2.88
N ALA A 3 -11.65 5.53 -1.93
CA ALA A 3 -13.12 5.58 -1.85
C ALA A 3 -13.75 6.22 -3.11
N LEU A 4 -13.14 7.27 -3.64
CA LEU A 4 -13.54 7.93 -4.89
C LEU A 4 -13.41 6.99 -6.10
N TYR A 5 -12.42 6.10 -6.11
CA TYR A 5 -12.21 5.13 -7.17
C TYR A 5 -13.25 4.00 -7.13
N LEU A 6 -13.51 3.45 -5.93
CA LEU A 6 -14.55 2.43 -5.73
C LEU A 6 -15.94 2.92 -6.16
N ARG A 7 -16.25 4.18 -5.87
CA ARG A 7 -17.50 4.82 -6.25
C ARG A 7 -17.59 5.12 -7.76
N ASN A 8 -16.61 5.83 -8.32
CA ASN A 8 -16.72 6.39 -9.69
C ASN A 8 -16.26 5.44 -10.79
N LYS A 9 -15.37 4.49 -10.51
CA LYS A 9 -14.84 3.54 -11.51
C LYS A 9 -15.43 2.15 -11.37
N LEU A 10 -15.75 1.73 -10.14
CA LEU A 10 -16.28 0.40 -9.83
C LEU A 10 -17.79 0.37 -9.57
N HIS A 11 -18.47 1.53 -9.57
CA HIS A 11 -19.92 1.67 -9.35
C HIS A 11 -20.43 1.00 -8.06
N TYR A 12 -19.61 0.93 -7.00
CA TYR A 12 -20.07 0.48 -5.69
C TYR A 12 -20.94 1.54 -5.01
N THR A 13 -21.92 1.07 -4.23
CA THR A 13 -22.77 1.93 -3.38
C THR A 13 -21.91 2.69 -2.36
N ASP A 14 -22.39 3.84 -1.90
CA ASP A 14 -21.67 4.70 -0.96
C ASP A 14 -21.36 3.98 0.37
N GLU A 15 -22.28 3.10 0.82
CA GLU A 15 -22.11 2.28 2.01
C GLU A 15 -20.98 1.25 1.86
N THR A 16 -20.97 0.47 0.77
CA THR A 16 -19.96 -0.56 0.51
C THR A 16 -18.57 0.05 0.29
N SER A 17 -18.49 1.19 -0.42
CA SER A 17 -17.23 1.91 -0.61
C SER A 17 -16.62 2.39 0.70
N THR A 18 -17.45 2.84 1.64
CA THR A 18 -17.02 3.31 2.96
C THR A 18 -16.56 2.15 3.84
N LEU A 19 -17.28 1.03 3.83
CA LEU A 19 -16.90 -0.18 4.56
C LEU A 19 -15.55 -0.73 4.10
N ILE A 20 -15.33 -0.84 2.79
CA ILE A 20 -14.06 -1.29 2.22
C ILE A 20 -12.93 -0.32 2.57
N TYR A 21 -13.20 0.99 2.51
CA TYR A 21 -12.22 2.01 2.89
C TYR A 21 -11.82 1.92 4.36
N HIS A 22 -12.77 1.72 5.27
CA HIS A 22 -12.49 1.55 6.69
C HIS A 22 -11.76 0.24 7.00
N MET A 23 -12.16 -0.88 6.40
CA MET A 23 -11.39 -2.13 6.54
C MET A 23 -9.95 -1.94 6.07
N PHE A 24 -9.76 -1.33 4.89
CA PHE A 24 -8.43 -1.05 4.36
C PHE A 24 -7.60 -0.16 5.30
N MET A 25 -8.18 0.91 5.83
CA MET A 25 -7.51 1.79 6.80
C MET A 25 -7.11 1.04 8.08
N THR A 26 -8.00 0.21 8.63
CA THR A 26 -7.69 -0.62 9.81
C THR A 26 -6.51 -1.54 9.54
N PHE A 27 -6.45 -2.19 8.37
CA PHE A 27 -5.30 -3.00 7.98
C PHE A 27 -4.01 -2.18 7.85
N VAL A 28 -4.06 -1.01 7.20
CA VAL A 28 -2.89 -0.12 7.05
C VAL A 28 -2.30 0.31 8.39
N TYR A 29 -3.12 0.49 9.43
CA TYR A 29 -2.63 0.79 10.78
C TYR A 29 -2.25 -0.45 11.60
N PHE A 30 -2.85 -1.61 11.29
CA PHE A 30 -2.56 -2.87 11.99
C PHE A 30 -1.26 -3.54 11.52
N PHE A 31 -1.01 -3.58 10.21
CA PHE A 31 0.18 -4.22 9.63
C PHE A 31 1.53 -3.67 10.16
N PRO A 32 1.70 -2.34 10.37
CA PRO A 32 2.91 -1.79 10.97
C PRO A 32 3.14 -2.24 12.41
N LEU A 33 2.07 -2.38 13.21
CA LEU A 33 2.16 -2.87 14.58
C LEU A 33 2.65 -4.32 14.60
N PHE A 34 2.08 -5.16 13.74
CA PHE A 34 2.48 -6.55 13.59
C PHE A 34 3.93 -6.67 13.07
N GLY A 35 4.30 -5.84 12.09
CA GLY A 35 5.67 -5.76 11.58
C GLY A 35 6.68 -5.31 12.63
N ALA A 36 6.31 -4.38 13.51
CA ALA A 36 7.14 -3.93 14.62
C ALA A 36 7.32 -5.03 15.68
N MET A 37 6.26 -5.76 16.03
CA MET A 37 6.37 -6.91 16.94
C MET A 37 7.32 -7.99 16.42
N ILE A 38 7.25 -8.32 15.12
CA ILE A 38 8.18 -9.28 14.49
C ILE A 38 9.62 -8.74 14.48
N ALA A 39 9.78 -7.45 14.17
CA ALA A 39 11.08 -6.78 14.15
C ALA A 39 11.79 -6.83 15.52
N ASP A 40 11.03 -6.63 16.60
CA ASP A 40 11.55 -6.65 17.97
C ASP A 40 11.81 -8.08 18.47
N SER A 41 11.03 -9.06 17.99
CA SER A 41 11.09 -10.45 18.49
C SER A 41 12.21 -11.29 17.88
N VAL A 42 12.59 -11.08 16.60
CA VAL A 42 13.37 -12.10 15.86
C VAL A 42 14.74 -11.64 15.33
N LEU A 43 14.99 -10.35 15.04
CA LEU A 43 16.11 -10.01 14.13
C LEU A 43 17.11 -8.94 14.59
N GLY A 44 16.84 -8.18 15.65
CA GLY A 44 17.72 -7.11 16.10
C GLY A 44 17.73 -5.90 15.14
N LYS A 45 17.88 -4.70 15.72
CA LYS A 45 17.68 -3.37 15.11
C LYS A 45 18.20 -3.21 13.66
N TYR A 46 19.38 -3.75 13.36
CA TYR A 46 20.04 -3.58 12.06
C TYR A 46 19.39 -4.38 10.93
N ARG A 47 18.95 -5.61 11.20
CA ARG A 47 18.37 -6.46 10.14
C ARG A 47 16.97 -5.98 9.77
N THR A 48 16.18 -5.50 10.72
CA THR A 48 14.85 -4.92 10.43
C THR A 48 14.95 -3.70 9.51
N ILE A 49 15.89 -2.77 9.79
CA ILE A 49 16.09 -1.58 8.95
C ILE A 49 16.49 -2.00 7.52
N PHE A 50 17.32 -3.04 7.38
CA PHE A 50 17.74 -3.55 6.08
C PHE A 50 16.60 -4.23 5.30
N TYR A 51 15.74 -5.01 5.95
CA TYR A 51 14.58 -5.61 5.27
C TYR A 51 13.52 -4.57 4.87
N LEU A 52 13.26 -3.59 5.74
CA LEU A 52 12.33 -2.50 5.43
C LEU A 52 12.82 -1.63 4.27
N SER A 53 14.12 -1.36 4.18
CA SER A 53 14.69 -0.57 3.07
C SER A 53 14.62 -1.30 1.73
N ILE A 54 14.77 -2.63 1.70
CA ILE A 54 14.56 -3.44 0.49
C ILE A 54 13.08 -3.37 0.04
N ILE A 55 12.14 -3.61 0.95
CA ILE A 55 10.69 -3.55 0.65
C ILE A 55 10.30 -2.15 0.14
N TYR A 56 10.81 -1.10 0.78
CA TYR A 56 10.58 0.28 0.36
C TYR A 56 11.15 0.60 -1.02
N SER A 57 12.32 0.05 -1.35
CA SER A 57 12.94 0.21 -2.67
C SER A 57 12.14 -0.50 -3.77
N ILE A 58 11.67 -1.72 -3.50
CA ILE A 58 10.79 -2.46 -4.42
C ILE A 58 9.48 -1.69 -4.66
N GLY A 59 8.88 -1.13 -3.61
CA GLY A 59 7.67 -0.31 -3.73
C GLY A 59 7.87 0.91 -4.64
N GLN A 60 9.00 1.62 -4.48
CA GLN A 60 9.35 2.74 -5.37
C GLN A 60 9.61 2.30 -6.81
N LEU A 61 10.22 1.13 -7.03
CA LEU A 61 10.39 0.58 -8.37
C LEU A 61 9.04 0.26 -9.03
N LEU A 62 8.10 -0.28 -8.27
CA LEU A 62 6.75 -0.58 -8.76
C LEU A 62 5.99 0.70 -9.13
N VAL A 63 6.06 1.73 -8.29
CA VAL A 63 5.47 3.04 -8.55
C VAL A 63 6.11 3.70 -9.76
N SER A 64 7.44 3.64 -9.88
CA SER A 64 8.18 4.16 -11.03
C SER A 64 7.79 3.43 -12.31
N ALA A 65 7.72 2.09 -12.29
CA ALA A 65 7.29 1.29 -13.43
C ALA A 65 5.84 1.59 -13.85
N GLY A 66 4.94 1.81 -12.89
CA GLY A 66 3.56 2.24 -13.19
C GLY A 66 3.46 3.69 -13.67
N ALA A 67 4.44 4.54 -13.35
CA ALA A 67 4.50 5.93 -13.76
C ALA A 67 5.21 6.14 -15.11
N VAL A 68 5.88 5.12 -15.66
CA VAL A 68 6.43 5.16 -17.01
C VAL A 68 5.31 4.78 -17.99
N PRO A 69 4.70 5.73 -18.73
CA PRO A 69 3.82 5.39 -19.83
C PRO A 69 4.64 4.65 -20.89
N PRO A 70 4.34 3.39 -21.23
CA PRO A 70 4.96 2.76 -22.37
C PRO A 70 4.35 3.40 -23.61
N PHE A 71 5.18 4.15 -24.34
CA PHE A 71 4.91 4.63 -25.69
C PHE A 71 3.82 5.70 -25.82
N GLY A 72 4.18 6.81 -26.46
CA GLY A 72 3.29 7.96 -26.70
C GLY A 72 2.04 7.61 -27.50
N LEU A 73 0.95 7.33 -26.79
CA LEU A 73 -0.40 7.38 -27.32
C LEU A 73 -1.02 8.74 -26.96
N PRO A 74 -1.64 9.42 -27.94
CA PRO A 74 -2.20 10.76 -27.75
C PRO A 74 -3.32 10.72 -26.70
N VAL A 75 -3.26 11.70 -25.81
CA VAL A 75 -4.30 12.06 -24.84
C VAL A 75 -5.63 12.40 -25.52
#